data_AF-A0A355CFB1-F1
#
_entry.id   AF-A0A355CFB1-F1
#
_cell.length_a   1.000
_cell.length_b   1.000
_cell.length_c   1.000
_cell.angle_alpha   90.00
_cell.angle_beta   90.00
_cell.angle_gamma   90.00
#
_symmetry.space_group_name_H-M   'P 1'
#
loop_
_entity.id
_entity.type
_entity.pdbx_description
1 polymer ?
#
loop_
_entity_poly.entity_id
_entity_poly.type
_entity_poly.pdbx_seq_one_letter_code
_entity_poly.pdbx_strand_id
1 'polypeptide(L)'
;MTLSPKGKGNAIARRGKAASKSEAAVATDTQQAGIQLYLPAGLPNRPVGPNDFTVSEIVSISGNRPIGTSTLHISETYGIVGNRPVEASNFEVVATLGRRPIGSSAMQVSEMFSMSGARPIAVSTLHIDEVYSTMGGNRPIASNEIDDTWTLMGFLD
;
A
#
# COMPACT_ATOMS: atom_id res chain seq x y z
N MET A 1 -4.72 65.66 -55.45
CA MET A 1 -3.30 65.33 -55.21
C MET A 1 -3.17 63.82 -55.14
N THR A 2 -2.49 63.24 -56.12
CA THR A 2 -2.10 61.83 -56.22
C THR A 2 -0.80 61.58 -55.46
N LEU A 3 -0.60 60.38 -54.89
CA LEU A 3 0.67 59.63 -54.90
C LEU A 3 0.47 58.20 -54.34
N SER A 4 1.19 57.26 -54.96
CA SER A 4 1.14 55.79 -54.85
C SER A 4 2.44 55.25 -54.17
N PRO A 5 2.81 53.95 -54.20
CA PRO A 5 2.79 52.98 -53.09
C PRO A 5 4.20 52.49 -52.63
N LYS A 6 4.31 51.66 -51.57
CA LYS A 6 5.49 50.81 -51.24
C LYS A 6 5.15 49.89 -50.05
N GLY A 7 5.61 48.64 -49.92
CA GLY A 7 6.53 47.81 -50.70
C GLY A 7 6.69 46.45 -49.97
N LYS A 8 6.93 45.39 -50.74
CA LYS A 8 7.14 44.00 -50.27
C LYS A 8 8.48 43.86 -49.54
N GLY A 9 8.50 43.13 -48.43
CA GLY A 9 9.71 42.77 -47.68
C GLY A 9 10.44 41.55 -48.26
N ASN A 10 11.77 41.60 -48.21
CA ASN A 10 12.74 40.90 -49.07
C ASN A 10 13.11 39.47 -48.64
N ALA A 11 13.47 38.65 -49.64
CA ALA A 11 14.30 37.45 -49.49
C ALA A 11 15.79 37.83 -49.40
N ILE A 12 16.56 37.17 -48.52
CA ILE A 12 18.03 37.32 -48.45
C ILE A 12 18.73 35.95 -48.46
N ALA A 13 19.29 35.66 -49.64
CA ALA A 13 20.55 34.98 -50.01
C ALA A 13 21.05 33.69 -49.32
N ARG A 14 21.28 32.70 -50.20
CA ARG A 14 22.20 31.56 -50.04
C ARG A 14 23.66 32.05 -49.98
N ARG A 15 24.49 31.47 -49.09
CA ARG A 15 25.95 31.34 -49.30
C ARG A 15 26.36 29.90 -49.10
N GLY A 16 27.02 29.35 -50.11
CA GLY A 16 27.60 28.02 -50.09
C GLY A 16 29.03 27.98 -49.52
N LYS A 17 29.38 26.75 -49.13
CA LYS A 17 30.70 26.09 -49.04
C LYS A 17 31.93 26.87 -48.54
N ALA A 18 32.47 26.40 -47.42
CA ALA A 18 33.90 26.20 -47.23
C ALA A 18 34.11 24.77 -46.66
N ALA A 19 35.02 24.01 -47.28
CA ALA A 19 35.39 22.66 -46.86
C ALA A 19 36.63 22.73 -45.95
N SER A 20 36.70 21.86 -44.93
CA SER A 20 37.97 21.46 -44.34
C SER A 20 37.98 19.96 -44.07
N LYS A 21 39.12 19.37 -44.41
CA LYS A 21 39.44 17.96 -44.62
C LYS A 21 40.08 17.40 -43.35
N SER A 22 39.70 16.20 -42.93
CA SER A 22 40.59 15.30 -42.16
C SER A 22 40.05 13.88 -42.19
N GLU A 23 40.78 13.01 -42.90
CA GLU A 23 40.61 11.56 -42.89
C GLU A 23 41.09 10.94 -41.56
N ALA A 24 40.45 9.81 -41.23
CA ALA A 24 40.93 8.66 -40.44
C ALA A 24 41.48 8.87 -39.01
N ALA A 25 40.80 8.26 -38.02
CA ALA A 25 41.40 7.23 -37.15
C ALA A 25 40.33 6.58 -36.24
N VAL A 26 40.42 5.25 -36.13
CA VAL A 26 39.73 4.40 -35.15
C VAL A 26 40.46 4.47 -33.80
N ALA A 27 39.71 4.54 -32.70
CA ALA A 27 40.00 4.11 -31.30
C ALA A 27 39.32 5.09 -30.33
N THR A 28 38.71 4.75 -29.19
CA THR A 28 38.40 3.50 -28.48
C THR A 28 37.42 3.90 -27.36
N ASP A 29 36.53 2.98 -26.99
CA ASP A 29 35.71 2.88 -25.77
C ASP A 29 35.56 4.09 -24.83
N THR A 30 34.30 4.46 -24.58
CA THR A 30 33.81 4.54 -23.19
C THR A 30 32.29 4.39 -23.11
N GLN A 31 31.91 3.38 -22.34
CA GLN A 31 30.58 2.93 -21.94
C GLN A 31 29.55 4.05 -21.74
N GLN A 32 28.45 4.00 -22.49
CA GLN A 32 27.18 4.57 -22.04
C GLN A 32 26.26 3.44 -21.59
N ALA A 33 26.39 3.12 -20.30
CA ALA A 33 25.43 2.34 -19.54
C ALA A 33 24.14 3.15 -19.36
N GLY A 34 23.26 3.10 -20.36
CA GLY A 34 21.85 3.43 -20.21
C GLY A 34 21.04 2.15 -20.00
N ILE A 35 20.10 2.17 -19.04
CA ILE A 35 19.12 1.08 -18.91
C ILE A 35 18.27 1.09 -20.18
N GLN A 36 18.54 0.16 -21.10
CA GLN A 36 17.72 -0.02 -22.28
C GLN A 36 16.42 -0.71 -21.86
N LEU A 37 15.30 -0.02 -22.02
CA LEU A 37 13.98 -0.58 -21.79
C LEU A 37 13.74 -1.68 -22.85
N TYR A 38 13.92 -2.94 -22.46
CA TYR A 38 13.58 -4.08 -23.31
C TYR A 38 12.06 -4.15 -23.48
N LEU A 39 11.55 -3.66 -24.62
CA LEU A 39 10.19 -3.95 -25.05
C LEU A 39 10.21 -5.21 -25.92
N PRO A 40 9.64 -6.34 -25.48
CA PRO A 40 9.44 -7.48 -26.38
C PRO A 40 8.51 -7.07 -27.53
N ALA A 41 8.98 -7.29 -28.77
CA ALA A 41 8.22 -7.01 -29.97
C ALA A 41 6.95 -7.88 -30.01
N GLY A 42 5.77 -7.25 -30.13
CA GLY A 42 4.52 -7.95 -30.44
C GLY A 42 3.46 -7.99 -29.33
N LEU A 43 3.70 -7.38 -28.17
CA LEU A 43 2.61 -7.17 -27.21
C LEU A 43 1.84 -5.89 -27.58
N PRO A 44 0.49 -5.92 -27.69
CA PRO A 44 -0.29 -4.69 -27.78
C PRO A 44 0.02 -3.83 -26.55
N ASN A 45 -0.21 -2.51 -26.63
CA ASN A 45 -0.15 -1.59 -25.48
C ASN A 45 -1.20 -1.99 -24.43
N ARG A 46 -0.93 -3.09 -23.73
CA ARG A 46 -1.74 -3.71 -22.71
C ARG A 46 -1.05 -3.41 -21.38
N PRO A 47 -1.81 -3.08 -20.34
CA PRO A 47 -1.27 -2.91 -19.01
C PRO A 47 -0.53 -4.19 -18.58
N VAL A 48 0.74 -4.09 -18.22
CA VAL A 48 1.52 -5.20 -17.67
C VAL A 48 1.18 -5.29 -16.18
N GLY A 49 0.30 -6.21 -15.82
CA GLY A 49 -0.13 -6.46 -14.45
C GLY A 49 -0.21 -7.97 -14.16
N PRO A 50 -0.47 -8.35 -12.90
CA PRO A 50 -0.79 -9.73 -12.54
C PRO A 50 -1.88 -10.30 -13.45
N ASN A 51 -1.90 -11.62 -13.66
CA ASN A 51 -2.83 -12.28 -14.58
C ASN A 51 -4.32 -11.98 -14.26
N ASP A 52 -4.63 -11.61 -13.01
CA ASP A 52 -5.98 -11.36 -12.52
C ASP A 52 -6.38 -9.86 -12.58
N PHE A 53 -5.60 -9.00 -13.24
CA PHE A 53 -5.92 -7.58 -13.36
C PHE A 53 -7.01 -7.34 -14.41
N THR A 54 -8.22 -7.01 -13.96
CA THR A 54 -9.35 -6.61 -14.82
C THR A 54 -9.46 -5.09 -14.95
N VAL A 55 -9.56 -4.61 -16.19
CA VAL A 55 -9.74 -3.17 -16.49
C VAL A 55 -11.24 -2.86 -16.53
N SER A 56 -11.65 -1.86 -15.75
CA SER A 56 -13.02 -1.35 -15.73
C SER A 56 -13.28 -0.30 -16.81
N GLU A 57 -12.34 0.64 -16.98
CA GLU A 57 -12.50 1.81 -17.84
C GLU A 57 -11.14 2.29 -18.38
N ILE A 58 -11.14 3.05 -19.48
CA ILE A 58 -9.95 3.75 -19.99
C ILE A 58 -10.26 5.25 -20.04
N VAL A 59 -9.43 6.05 -19.37
CA VAL A 59 -9.58 7.52 -19.30
C VAL A 59 -8.53 8.20 -20.19
N SER A 60 -8.94 9.20 -20.98
CA SER A 60 -8.10 9.86 -22.01
C SER A 60 -7.55 11.24 -21.63
N ILE A 61 -7.52 11.60 -20.34
CA ILE A 61 -7.11 12.94 -19.87
C ILE A 61 -5.62 13.27 -20.14
N SER A 62 -4.75 12.25 -20.18
CA SER A 62 -3.31 12.41 -20.51
C SER A 62 -2.76 11.13 -21.17
N GLY A 63 -3.31 10.79 -22.33
CA GLY A 63 -3.15 9.49 -22.99
C GLY A 63 -4.15 8.46 -22.49
N ASN A 64 -4.14 7.27 -23.07
CA ASN A 64 -5.07 6.19 -22.72
C ASN A 64 -4.61 5.51 -21.43
N ARG A 65 -5.22 5.85 -20.29
CA ARG A 65 -4.89 5.29 -18.98
C ARG A 65 -5.94 4.27 -18.54
N PRO A 66 -5.58 2.99 -18.38
CA PRO A 66 -6.49 1.96 -17.86
C PRO A 66 -6.80 2.19 -16.38
N ILE A 67 -8.05 1.97 -15.99
CA ILE A 67 -8.51 1.95 -14.60
C ILE A 67 -8.82 0.49 -14.24
N GLY A 68 -8.10 -0.06 -13.27
CA GLY A 68 -8.36 -1.41 -12.77
C GLY A 68 -9.56 -1.46 -11.84
N THR A 69 -10.28 -2.58 -11.83
CA THR A 69 -11.25 -2.86 -10.76
C THR A 69 -10.51 -3.14 -9.44
N SER A 70 -11.04 -2.64 -8.33
CA SER A 70 -10.51 -2.90 -6.99
C SER A 70 -11.63 -3.40 -6.08
N THR A 71 -11.30 -4.25 -5.13
CA THR A 71 -12.22 -4.68 -4.05
C THR A 71 -12.27 -3.70 -2.88
N LEU A 72 -11.53 -2.59 -2.95
CA LEU A 72 -11.45 -1.59 -1.90
C LEU A 72 -12.80 -0.86 -1.73
N HIS A 73 -13.36 -0.90 -0.52
CA HIS A 73 -14.55 -0.14 -0.18
C HIS A 73 -14.15 1.16 0.52
N ILE A 74 -14.27 2.28 -0.19
CA ILE A 74 -13.88 3.60 0.32
C ILE A 74 -15.05 4.21 1.07
N SER A 75 -14.87 4.48 2.36
CA SER A 75 -15.91 5.10 3.21
C SER A 75 -15.94 6.62 3.05
N GLU A 76 -14.76 7.24 2.97
CA GLU A 76 -14.61 8.69 2.83
C GLU A 76 -13.28 9.04 2.14
N THR A 77 -13.11 10.31 1.80
CA THR A 77 -11.87 10.82 1.22
C THR A 77 -11.47 12.09 1.96
N TYR A 78 -10.26 12.11 2.51
CA TYR A 78 -9.77 13.22 3.32
C TYR A 78 -8.97 14.21 2.47
N GLY A 79 -9.35 15.49 2.47
CA GLY A 79 -8.86 16.49 1.53
C GLY A 79 -7.73 17.42 2.01
N ILE A 80 -7.11 17.19 3.18
CA ILE A 80 -6.12 18.13 3.74
C ILE A 80 -4.81 18.18 2.94
N VAL A 81 -4.39 17.09 2.28
CA VAL A 81 -3.25 17.06 1.36
C VAL A 81 -3.56 16.12 0.20
N GLY A 82 -4.40 16.60 -0.72
CA GLY A 82 -4.97 15.81 -1.80
C GLY A 82 -6.04 14.83 -1.31
N ASN A 83 -6.76 14.22 -2.24
CA ASN A 83 -7.81 13.26 -1.94
C ASN A 83 -7.19 11.92 -1.52
N ARG A 84 -7.03 11.70 -0.21
CA ARG A 84 -6.57 10.41 0.33
C ARG A 84 -7.78 9.55 0.67
N PRO A 85 -7.99 8.42 -0.03
CA PRO A 85 -9.11 7.52 0.28
C PRO A 85 -8.91 6.88 1.65
N VAL A 86 -10.01 6.73 2.39
CA VAL A 86 -10.07 6.00 3.65
C VAL A 86 -10.91 4.75 3.42
N GLU A 87 -10.34 3.59 3.70
CA GLU A 87 -11.02 2.31 3.58
C GLU A 87 -11.98 2.08 4.75
N ALA A 88 -13.15 1.51 4.47
CA ALA A 88 -14.07 1.06 5.49
C ALA A 88 -13.47 -0.11 6.28
N SER A 89 -13.57 -0.08 7.61
CA SER A 89 -13.12 -1.17 8.49
C SER A 89 -14.25 -1.65 9.39
N ASN A 90 -14.12 -2.85 9.94
CA ASN A 90 -15.06 -3.41 10.92
C ASN A 90 -14.86 -2.84 12.34
N PHE A 91 -14.05 -1.79 12.50
CA PHE A 91 -13.79 -1.19 13.80
C PHE A 91 -14.97 -0.29 14.22
N GLU A 92 -15.67 -0.69 15.28
CA GLU A 92 -16.79 0.06 15.83
C GLU A 92 -16.31 1.05 16.89
N VAL A 93 -16.62 2.34 16.68
CA VAL A 93 -16.37 3.40 17.66
C VAL A 93 -17.65 3.63 18.46
N VAL A 94 -17.62 3.33 19.75
CA VAL A 94 -18.79 3.46 20.65
C VAL A 94 -18.88 4.83 21.31
N ALA A 95 -17.74 5.50 21.48
CA ALA A 95 -17.67 6.83 22.07
C ALA A 95 -16.39 7.54 21.64
N THR A 96 -16.29 8.84 21.90
CA THR A 96 -15.09 9.63 21.59
C THR A 96 -14.76 10.56 22.75
N LEU A 97 -13.50 10.54 23.21
CA LEU A 97 -12.96 11.49 24.18
C LEU A 97 -12.07 12.51 23.45
N GLY A 98 -12.65 13.63 23.05
CA GLY A 98 -11.96 14.65 22.26
C GLY A 98 -11.61 14.15 20.85
N ARG A 99 -10.32 13.90 20.58
CA ARG A 99 -9.83 13.29 19.32
C ARG A 99 -9.44 11.82 19.47
N ARG A 100 -9.77 11.19 20.61
CA ARG A 100 -9.43 9.79 20.90
C ARG A 100 -10.69 8.93 20.79
N PRO A 101 -10.82 8.12 19.73
CA PRO A 101 -11.96 7.18 19.63
C PRO A 101 -11.83 6.09 20.70
N ILE A 102 -12.96 5.70 21.26
CA ILE A 102 -13.10 4.53 22.13
C ILE A 102 -13.73 3.43 21.29
N GLY A 103 -12.97 2.36 21.05
CA GLY A 103 -13.42 1.20 20.30
C GLY A 103 -14.29 0.27 21.16
N SER A 104 -15.20 -0.43 20.50
CA SER A 104 -15.91 -1.58 21.08
C SER A 104 -14.91 -2.69 21.43
N SER A 105 -15.13 -3.40 22.54
CA SER A 105 -14.30 -4.53 22.99
C SER A 105 -15.19 -5.62 23.57
N ALA A 106 -14.86 -6.88 23.27
CA ALA A 106 -15.54 -8.05 23.84
C ALA A 106 -15.00 -8.45 25.22
N MET A 107 -13.98 -7.76 25.73
CA MET A 107 -13.36 -8.05 27.03
C MET A 107 -14.35 -7.77 28.18
N GLN A 108 -14.61 -8.79 29.02
CA GLN A 108 -15.38 -8.63 30.24
C GLN A 108 -14.44 -8.27 31.41
N VAL A 109 -14.74 -7.18 32.10
CA VAL A 109 -13.99 -6.71 33.26
C VAL A 109 -14.76 -7.11 34.52
N SER A 110 -14.13 -7.86 35.42
CA SER A 110 -14.74 -8.22 36.71
C SER A 110 -14.59 -7.11 37.73
N GLU A 111 -13.38 -6.55 37.84
CA GLU A 111 -13.02 -5.59 38.89
C GLU A 111 -12.00 -4.55 38.39
N MET A 112 -11.86 -3.45 39.15
CA MET A 112 -10.85 -2.41 38.91
C MET A 112 -9.90 -2.32 40.11
N PHE A 113 -8.65 -2.73 39.92
CA PHE A 113 -7.62 -2.54 40.93
C PHE A 113 -7.18 -1.07 40.96
N SER A 114 -7.27 -0.40 42.11
CA SER A 114 -7.12 1.06 42.21
C SER A 114 -5.86 1.55 42.96
N MET A 115 -5.09 0.66 43.60
CA MET A 115 -3.94 1.07 44.44
C MET A 115 -2.78 1.72 43.66
N SER A 116 -2.69 1.50 42.34
CA SER A 116 -1.63 2.08 41.49
C SER A 116 -2.21 2.74 40.22
N GLY A 117 -3.37 3.36 40.38
CA GLY A 117 -4.21 3.79 39.25
C GLY A 117 -5.24 2.71 38.88
N ALA A 118 -6.17 3.05 37.99
CA ALA A 118 -7.29 2.21 37.60
C ALA A 118 -6.85 1.13 36.60
N ARG A 119 -6.57 -0.08 37.08
CA ARG A 119 -6.17 -1.24 36.26
C ARG A 119 -7.31 -2.26 36.19
N PRO A 120 -7.90 -2.52 35.00
CA PRO A 120 -8.96 -3.51 34.86
C PRO A 120 -8.43 -4.92 35.09
N ILE A 121 -9.20 -5.72 35.84
CA ILE A 121 -9.02 -7.15 36.00
C ILE A 121 -10.03 -7.82 35.06
N ALA A 122 -9.52 -8.56 34.08
CA ALA A 122 -10.34 -9.27 33.12
C ALA A 122 -10.90 -10.57 33.73
N VAL A 123 -12.10 -10.97 33.29
CA VAL A 123 -12.57 -12.33 33.52
C VAL A 123 -11.70 -13.29 32.69
N SER A 124 -11.21 -14.34 33.35
CA SER A 124 -10.54 -15.45 32.67
C SER A 124 -11.56 -16.53 32.30
N THR A 125 -11.45 -17.09 31.10
CA THR A 125 -12.22 -18.29 30.71
C THR A 125 -11.51 -19.59 31.11
N LEU A 126 -10.34 -19.51 31.74
CA LEU A 126 -9.57 -20.66 32.19
C LEU A 126 -10.27 -21.34 33.37
N HIS A 127 -10.56 -22.63 33.26
CA HIS A 127 -11.03 -23.45 34.38
C HIS A 127 -9.85 -23.80 35.29
N ILE A 128 -9.95 -23.43 36.56
CA ILE A 128 -8.95 -23.73 37.59
C ILE A 128 -9.52 -24.82 38.47
N ASP A 129 -8.89 -26.00 38.47
CA ASP A 129 -9.34 -27.16 39.25
C ASP A 129 -8.91 -27.02 40.71
N GLU A 130 -7.69 -26.51 40.92
CA GLU A 130 -7.08 -26.48 42.25
C GLU A 130 -6.20 -25.26 42.45
N VAL A 131 -6.14 -24.77 43.70
CA VAL A 131 -5.27 -23.66 44.11
C VAL A 131 -4.59 -24.03 45.42
N TYR A 132 -3.26 -24.12 45.40
CA TYR A 132 -2.47 -24.31 46.61
C TYR A 132 -1.83 -23.01 47.09
N SER A 133 -1.94 -22.75 48.39
CA SER A 133 -1.19 -21.68 49.06
C SER A 133 0.19 -22.18 49.46
N THR A 134 1.23 -21.59 48.90
CA THR A 134 2.64 -21.83 49.28
C THR A 134 3.21 -20.58 49.96
N MET A 135 4.40 -20.68 50.58
CA MET A 135 5.04 -19.55 51.30
C MET A 135 5.24 -18.26 50.45
N GLY A 136 5.06 -18.33 49.12
CA GLY A 136 5.11 -17.20 48.20
C GLY A 136 3.79 -16.83 47.52
N GLY A 137 2.65 -17.36 47.99
CA GLY A 137 1.31 -17.06 47.46
C GLY A 137 0.58 -18.26 46.84
N ASN A 138 -0.57 -17.97 46.27
CA ASN A 138 -1.47 -18.95 45.66
C ASN A 138 -1.01 -19.31 44.25
N ARG A 139 -0.94 -20.61 43.96
CA ARG A 139 -0.59 -21.16 42.64
C ARG A 139 -1.82 -21.87 42.05
N PRO A 140 -2.49 -21.30 41.04
CA PRO A 140 -3.59 -21.97 40.35
C PRO A 140 -3.06 -23.07 39.43
N ILE A 141 -3.75 -24.21 39.42
CA ILE A 141 -3.46 -25.38 38.59
C ILE A 141 -4.72 -25.67 37.76
N ALA A 142 -4.55 -25.77 36.44
CA ALA A 142 -5.60 -26.18 35.53
C ALA A 142 -5.65 -27.72 35.43
N SER A 143 -6.75 -28.26 34.89
CA SER A 143 -6.89 -29.69 34.70
C SER A 143 -5.80 -30.28 33.81
N ASN A 144 -5.33 -31.47 34.16
CA ASN A 144 -4.51 -32.30 33.29
C ASN A 144 -5.34 -33.34 32.52
N GLU A 145 -6.67 -33.36 32.71
CA GLU A 145 -7.55 -34.23 31.96
C GLU A 145 -7.55 -33.79 30.49
N ILE A 146 -7.15 -34.70 29.61
CA ILE A 146 -7.14 -34.50 28.16
C ILE A 146 -8.33 -35.29 27.61
N ASP A 147 -9.23 -34.60 26.90
CA ASP A 147 -10.49 -35.16 26.42
C ASP A 147 -10.32 -36.43 25.55
N ASP A 148 -9.22 -36.56 24.79
CA ASP A 148 -8.98 -37.69 23.88
C ASP A 148 -7.60 -38.32 24.08
N THR A 149 -7.51 -39.22 25.05
CA THR A 149 -6.29 -39.99 25.32
C THR A 149 -5.93 -40.95 24.16
N TRP A 150 -6.94 -41.46 23.43
CA TRP A 150 -6.73 -42.39 22.30
C TRP A 150 -6.09 -41.74 21.07
N THR A 151 -6.42 -40.48 20.78
CA THR A 151 -5.85 -39.73 19.64
C THR A 151 -4.37 -39.43 19.87
N LEU A 152 -3.93 -39.37 21.13
CA LEU A 152 -2.54 -39.07 21.49
C LEU A 152 -1.65 -40.32 21.60
N MET A 153 -2.24 -41.48 21.95
CA MET A 153 -1.54 -42.76 22.12
C MET A 153 -1.48 -43.60 20.83
N GLY A 154 -2.04 -43.11 19.72
CA GLY A 154 -2.32 -43.85 18.48
C GLY A 154 -1.14 -44.17 17.55
N PHE A 155 0.11 -44.16 18.02
CA PHE A 155 1.28 -44.54 17.19
C PHE A 155 2.23 -45.54 17.86
N LEU A 156 1.77 -46.25 18.89
CA LEU A 156 2.52 -47.37 19.47
C LEU A 156 2.06 -48.66 18.78
N ASP A 157 2.77 -49.03 17.71
CA ASP A 157 2.75 -50.35 17.06
C ASP A 157 3.50 -51.38 17.93
#